data_AF-A0A522RCX3-F1
#
_entry.id   AF-A0A522RCX3-F1
#
_cell.length_a   1.000
_cell.length_b   1.000
_cell.length_c   1.000
_cell.angle_alpha   90.00
_cell.angle_beta   90.00
_cell.angle_gamma   90.00
#
_symmetry.space_group_name_H-M   'P 1'
#
loop_
_entity.id
_entity.type
_entity.pdbx_description
1 polymer ?
#
loop_
_entity_poly.entity_id
_entity_poly.type
_entity_poly.pdbx_seq_one_letter_code
_entity_poly.pdbx_strand_id
1 'polypeptide(L)' 'MLTKKKVISSIRELPEEFSAEEAIERIILLQKIENGIYQSDNNKVVSNADAKKRVKKWLK' A
#
# COMPACT_ATOMS: atom_id res chain seq x y z
N MET A 1 -9.70 -2.50 4.81
CA MET A 1 -9.09 -3.73 5.39
C MET A 1 -8.87 -4.72 4.27
N LEU A 2 -7.77 -5.47 4.33
CA LEU A 2 -7.44 -6.46 3.29
C LEU A 2 -8.49 -7.59 3.29
N THR A 3 -8.98 -7.95 2.11
CA THR A 3 -9.97 -9.03 1.94
C THR A 3 -9.49 -10.02 0.90
N LYS A 4 -9.93 -11.28 1.04
CA LYS A 4 -9.66 -12.34 0.06
C LYS A 4 -10.07 -11.93 -1.36
N LYS A 5 -11.21 -11.24 -1.51
CA LYS A 5 -11.70 -10.76 -2.82
C LYS A 5 -10.71 -9.77 -3.46
N LYS A 6 -10.21 -8.80 -2.70
CA LYS A 6 -9.24 -7.80 -3.18
C LYS A 6 -7.88 -8.42 -3.48
N VAL A 7 -7.45 -9.42 -2.71
CA VAL A 7 -6.21 -10.17 -3.00
C VAL A 7 -6.35 -10.91 -4.32
N ILE A 8 -7.43 -11.67 -4.52
CA ILE A 8 -7.65 -12.42 -5.76
C ILE A 8 -7.73 -11.48 -6.96
N SER A 9 -8.42 -10.34 -6.86
CA SER A 9 -8.46 -9.37 -7.97
C SER A 9 -7.08 -8.80 -8.28
N SER A 10 -6.29 -8.47 -7.24
CA SER A 10 -4.95 -7.92 -7.41
C SER A 10 -3.98 -8.91 -8.06
N ILE A 11 -4.11 -10.21 -7.76
CA ILE A 11 -3.30 -11.27 -8.40
C ILE A 11 -3.73 -11.50 -9.85
N ARG A 12 -5.02 -11.37 -10.18
CA ARG A 12 -5.51 -11.50 -11.57
C ARG A 12 -4.98 -10.42 -12.52
N GLU A 13 -4.45 -9.33 -11.98
CA GLU A 13 -3.85 -8.23 -12.75
C GLU A 13 -2.34 -8.45 -12.99
N LEU A 14 -1.74 -9.46 -12.37
CA LEU A 14 -0.35 -9.84 -12.65
C LEU A 14 -0.26 -10.49 -14.04
N PRO A 15 0.91 -10.39 -14.71
CA PRO A 15 1.17 -11.11 -15.96
C PRO A 15 1.04 -12.63 -15.79
N GLU A 16 0.97 -13.36 -16.91
CA GLU A 16 0.86 -14.83 -16.90
C GLU A 16 2.01 -15.50 -16.16
N GLU A 17 3.23 -14.97 -16.32
CA GLU A 17 4.41 -15.39 -15.57
C GLU A 17 4.84 -14.28 -14.60
N PHE A 18 4.98 -14.64 -13.33
CA PHE A 18 5.50 -13.78 -12.27
C PHE A 18 6.20 -14.65 -11.22
N SER A 19 7.11 -14.04 -10.47
CA SER A 19 7.79 -14.66 -9.35
C SER A 19 6.94 -14.63 -8.08
N ALA A 20 7.21 -15.56 -7.14
CA ALA A 20 6.58 -15.53 -5.83
C ALA A 20 6.83 -14.21 -5.08
N GLU A 21 8.01 -13.60 -5.26
CA GLU A 21 8.37 -12.31 -4.68
C GLU A 21 7.41 -11.20 -5.13
N GLU A 22 7.16 -11.09 -6.45
CA GLU A 22 6.25 -10.09 -7.00
C GLU A 22 4.81 -10.27 -6.49
N ALA A 23 4.35 -11.51 -6.32
CA ALA A 23 3.05 -11.80 -5.74
C ALA A 23 2.94 -11.32 -4.29
N ILE A 24 3.99 -11.59 -3.49
CA ILE A 24 4.06 -11.17 -2.09
C ILE A 24 4.10 -9.64 -1.99
N GLU A 25 4.95 -8.99 -2.79
CA GLU A 25 5.05 -7.53 -2.85
C GLU A 25 3.71 -6.88 -3.23
N ARG A 26 3.00 -7.44 -4.22
CA ARG A 26 1.68 -6.98 -4.64
C ARG A 26 0.67 -7.03 -3.49
N ILE A 27 0.68 -8.11 -2.69
CA ILE A 27 -0.20 -8.25 -1.51
C ILE A 27 0.19 -7.26 -0.41
N ILE A 28 1.48 -7.09 -0.13
CA ILE A 28 1.99 -6.14 0.87
C ILE A 28 1.61 -4.70 0.47
N LEU A 29 1.75 -4.33 -0.80
CA LEU A 29 1.36 -3.02 -1.31
C LEU A 29 -0.13 -2.79 -1.11
N LEU A 30 -0.97 -3.76 -1.50
CA LEU A 30 -2.42 -3.68 -1.32
C LEU A 30 -2.79 -3.50 0.17
N GLN A 31 -2.13 -4.23 1.08
CA GLN A 31 -2.33 -4.08 2.51
C GLN A 31 -1.97 -2.67 3.01
N LYS A 32 -0.87 -2.08 2.51
CA LYS A 32 -0.47 -0.71 2.87
C LYS A 32 -1.49 0.33 2.39
N ILE A 33 -2.03 0.16 1.18
CA ILE A 33 -3.07 1.05 0.63
C ILE A 33 -4.34 0.98 1.49
N GLU A 34 -4.82 -0.23 1.79
CA GLU A 34 -6.00 -0.42 2.64
C GLU A 34 -5.83 0.19 4.04
N ASN A 35 -4.63 0.09 4.60
CA ASN A 35 -4.30 0.71 5.89
C ASN A 35 -4.28 2.23 5.79
N GLY A 36 -3.73 2.79 4.70
CA GLY A 36 -3.74 4.24 4.45
C GLY A 36 -5.15 4.80 4.32
N ILE A 37 -6.04 4.11 3.61
CA ILE A 37 -7.46 4.47 3.49
C ILE A 37 -8.11 4.46 4.88
N TYR A 38 -7.96 3.35 5.62
CA TYR A 38 -8.52 3.25 6.98
C TYR A 38 -8.00 4.35 7.91
N GLN A 39 -6.71 4.68 7.84
CA GLN A 39 -6.13 5.79 8.62
C GLN A 39 -6.75 7.12 8.23
N SER A 40 -6.94 7.37 6.94
CA SER A 40 -7.59 8.57 6.42
C SER A 40 -9.01 8.71 6.94
N ASP A 41 -9.82 7.66 6.82
CA ASP A 41 -11.22 7.64 7.29
C ASP A 41 -11.34 7.89 8.79
N ASN A 42 -10.30 7.52 9.56
CA ASN A 42 -10.25 7.70 11.01
C ASN A 42 -9.48 8.96 11.44
N ASN A 43 -9.25 9.92 10.55
CA ASN A 43 -8.48 11.15 10.80
C ASN A 43 -7.08 10.91 11.39
N LYS A 44 -6.48 9.73 11.16
CA LYS A 44 -5.10 9.39 11.54
C LYS A 44 -4.12 9.90 10.48
N VAL A 45 -4.23 11.18 10.15
CA VAL A 45 -3.46 11.85 9.11
C VAL A 45 -2.48 12.85 9.71
N VAL A 46 -1.56 13.34 8.89
CA VAL A 46 -0.63 14.40 9.27
C VAL A 46 -0.74 15.57 8.32
N SER A 47 -0.34 16.75 8.78
CA SER A 47 -0.29 17.94 7.92
C SER A 47 0.71 17.74 6.77
N ASN A 48 0.48 18.42 5.65
CA ASN A 48 1.42 18.44 4.53
C ASN A 48 2.81 18.93 4.97
N ALA A 49 2.87 19.92 5.87
CA ALA A 49 4.12 20.43 6.40
C ALA A 49 4.92 19.35 7.16
N ASP A 50 4.25 18.54 7.97
CA ASP A 50 4.91 17.46 8.72
C ASP A 50 5.26 16.27 7.83
N ALA A 51 4.43 15.96 6.83
CA ALA A 51 4.76 14.98 5.80
C ALA A 51 6.05 15.35 5.06
N LYS A 52 6.18 16.62 4.62
CA LYS A 52 7.41 17.13 3.98
C LYS A 52 8.64 16.98 4.88
N LYS A 53 8.53 17.27 6.17
CA LYS A 53 9.64 17.09 7.13
C LYS A 53 10.08 15.63 7.25
N ARG A 54 9.14 14.67 7.21
CA ARG A 54 9.43 13.23 7.29
C ARG A 54 10.17 12.75 6.04
N VAL A 55 9.67 13.09 4.86
CA VAL A 55 10.22 12.61 3.58
C VAL A 55 11.63 13.16 3.31
N LYS A 56 11.92 14.39 3.76
CA LYS A 56 13.27 14.98 3.66
C LYS A 56 14.39 14.09 4.24
N LYS A 57 14.10 13.19 5.18
CA LYS A 57 15.11 12.28 5.76
C LYS A 57 15.66 11.27 4.75
N TRP A 58 14.92 10.98 3.68
CA TRP A 58 15.29 9.99 2.67
C TRP A 58 15.69 10.61 1.32
N LEU A 59 15.39 11.89 1.10
CA LEU A 59 15.76 12.66 -0.10
C LEU A 59 17.16 13.28 0.04
N LYS A 60 18.19 12.44 0.22
CA LYS A 60 19.59 12.89 0.14
C LYS A 60 20.01 13.09 -1.31
#